data_AF-X1L5A8-F1
#
_entry.id   AF-X1L5A8-F1
#
_cell.length_a   1.000
_cell.length_b   1.000
_cell.length_c   1.000
_cell.angle_alpha   90.00
_cell.angle_beta   90.00
_cell.angle_gamma   90.00
#
_symmetry.space_group_name_H-M   'P 1'
#
loop_
_entity.id
_entity.type
_entity.pdbx_description
1 polymer ?
#
loop_
_entity_poly.entity_id
_entity_poly.type
_entity_poly.pdbx_seq_one_letter_code
_entity_poly.pdbx_strand_id
1 'polypeptide(L)'
;MTAKEAAEYLKINYMTVYKLAQRGKIPATKVGGNWRFKKEILDEWIARQATAVRGVVLVVDDDPRVRDVLEDVILAQGYRVAAVGSGEEGRGI
;
A
#
# COMPACT_ATOMS: atom_id res chain seq x y z
N MET A 1 1.99 18.24 14.69
CA MET A 1 2.35 19.01 13.48
C MET A 1 1.11 19.57 12.78
N THR A 2 1.27 20.62 11.98
CA THR A 2 0.27 21.25 11.09
C THR A 2 0.17 20.51 9.75
N ALA A 3 -0.81 20.86 8.92
CA ALA A 3 -0.92 20.30 7.56
C ALA A 3 0.28 20.67 6.67
N LYS A 4 0.95 21.80 6.90
CA LYS A 4 2.15 22.20 6.13
C LYS A 4 3.35 21.36 6.53
N GLU A 5 3.59 21.19 7.82
CA GLU A 5 4.65 20.34 8.35
C GLU A 5 4.43 18.86 7.96
N ALA A 6 3.18 18.38 7.96
CA ALA A 6 2.86 17.03 7.49
C ALA A 6 3.12 16.87 5.98
N ALA A 7 2.89 17.91 5.18
CA ALA A 7 3.18 17.91 3.75
C ALA A 7 4.68 17.84 3.47
N GLU A 8 5.48 18.62 4.21
CA GLU A 8 6.94 18.56 4.18
C GLU A 8 7.44 17.19 4.62
N TYR A 9 6.86 16.64 5.69
CA TYR A 9 7.22 15.32 6.21
C TYR A 9 6.94 14.19 5.23
N LEU A 10 5.74 14.18 4.64
CA LEU A 10 5.32 13.18 3.64
C LEU A 10 5.92 13.44 2.25
N LYS A 11 6.58 14.59 2.05
CA LYS A 11 7.11 15.06 0.76
C LYS A 11 6.04 15.13 -0.34
N ILE A 12 4.84 15.60 0.00
CA ILE A 12 3.74 15.79 -0.95
C ILE A 12 3.17 17.20 -0.88
N ASN A 13 2.34 17.58 -1.86
CA ASN A 13 1.72 18.90 -1.88
C ASN A 13 0.79 19.13 -0.67
N TYR A 14 0.84 20.32 -0.08
CA TYR A 14 -0.03 20.74 1.04
C TYR A 14 -1.52 20.51 0.78
N MET A 15 -2.00 20.86 -0.43
CA MET A 15 -3.41 20.67 -0.80
C MET A 15 -3.79 19.19 -0.85
N THR A 16 -2.85 18.30 -1.18
CA THR A 16 -3.06 16.86 -1.13
C THR A 16 -3.24 16.38 0.30
N VAL A 17 -2.35 16.78 1.23
CA VAL A 17 -2.50 16.48 2.67
C VAL A 17 -3.84 16.97 3.20
N TYR A 18 -4.22 18.21 2.87
CA TYR A 18 -5.48 18.79 3.30
C TYR A 18 -6.69 17.99 2.81
N LYS A 19 -6.73 17.64 1.52
CA LYS A 19 -7.81 16.83 0.93
C LYS A 19 -7.85 15.42 1.53
N LEU A 20 -6.69 14.82 1.79
CA LEU A 20 -6.62 13.49 2.39
C LEU A 20 -7.12 13.51 3.84
N ALA A 21 -6.77 14.52 4.63
CA ALA A 21 -7.28 14.69 5.99
C ALA A 21 -8.80 14.92 6.00
N GLN A 22 -9.30 15.77 5.11
CA GLN A 22 -10.73 16.02 4.95
C GLN A 22 -11.52 14.76 4.57
N ARG A 23 -10.94 13.87 3.74
CA ARG A 23 -11.54 12.60 3.32
C ARG A 23 -11.30 11.45 4.30
N GLY A 24 -10.62 11.69 5.43
CA GLY A 24 -10.27 10.66 6.40
C GLY A 24 -9.31 9.59 5.87
N LYS A 25 -8.52 9.90 4.84
CA LYS A 25 -7.58 8.96 4.20
C LYS A 25 -6.20 8.93 4.85
N ILE A 26 -5.89 9.94 5.64
CA ILE A 26 -4.70 9.99 6.50
C ILE A 26 -5.13 10.30 7.94
N PRO A 27 -4.42 9.78 8.95
CA PRO A 27 -4.75 10.02 10.34
C PRO A 27 -4.53 11.50 10.69
N ALA A 28 -5.61 12.20 11.03
CA ALA A 28 -5.59 13.61 11.38
C ALA A 28 -6.72 13.95 12.36
N THR A 29 -6.52 14.98 13.17
CA THR A 29 -7.54 15.50 14.09
C THR A 29 -7.77 16.99 13.82
N LYS A 30 -9.03 17.42 13.78
CA LYS A 30 -9.38 18.83 13.60
C LYS A 30 -9.49 19.50 14.96
N VAL A 31 -8.64 20.50 15.24
CA VAL A 31 -8.59 21.24 16.51
C VAL A 31 -8.63 22.73 16.21
N GLY A 32 -9.65 23.43 16.69
CA GLY A 32 -9.79 24.88 16.48
C GLY A 32 -9.75 25.27 14.99
N GLY A 33 -10.48 24.53 14.14
CA GLY A 33 -10.51 24.75 12.69
C GLY A 33 -9.28 24.24 11.92
N ASN A 34 -8.20 23.88 12.59
CA ASN A 34 -6.93 23.49 11.99
C ASN A 34 -6.71 21.97 12.06
N TRP A 35 -6.10 21.40 11.02
CA TRP A 35 -5.68 19.99 11.05
C TRP A 35 -4.39 19.81 11.84
N ARG A 36 -4.39 18.81 12.72
CA ARG A 36 -3.25 18.38 13.51
C ARG A 36 -2.96 16.91 13.25
N PHE A 37 -1.67 16.61 13.15
CA PHE A 37 -1.16 15.27 12.92
C PHE A 37 -0.16 14.94 14.03
N LYS A 38 -0.20 13.71 14.54
CA LYS A 38 0.85 13.17 15.42
C LYS A 38 1.85 12.42 14.55
N LYS A 39 3.14 12.65 14.77
CA LYS A 39 4.19 12.06 13.94
C LYS A 39 4.17 10.54 14.06
N GLU A 40 4.05 10.04 15.28
CA GLU A 40 4.06 8.62 15.63
C GLU A 40 2.93 7.87 14.92
N ILE A 41 1.72 8.45 14.93
CA ILE A 41 0.56 7.87 14.24
C ILE A 41 0.72 7.91 12.72
N LEU A 42 1.32 8.96 12.18
CA LEU A 42 1.58 9.07 10.75
C LEU A 42 2.64 8.06 10.30
N ASP A 43 3.67 7.83 11.12
CA ASP A 43 4.71 6.83 10.90
C ASP A 43 4.12 5.41 10.88
N GLU A 44 3.29 5.07 11.87
CA GLU A 44 2.56 3.79 11.89
C GLU A 44 1.66 3.63 10.68
N TRP A 45 0.97 4.69 10.26
CA TRP A 45 0.11 4.65 9.08
C TRP A 45 0.91 4.38 7.80
N ILE A 46 2.07 5.01 7.62
CA ILE A 46 2.96 4.75 6.47
C ILE A 46 3.45 3.30 6.51
N ALA A 47 3.89 2.81 7.67
CA ALA A 47 4.36 1.44 7.82
C ALA A 47 3.29 0.39 7.47
N ARG A 48 2.03 0.64 7.88
CA ARG A 48 0.89 -0.22 7.53
C ARG A 48 0.59 -0.22 6.03
N GLN A 49 0.70 0.94 5.37
CA GLN A 49 0.50 1.04 3.91
C GLN A 49 1.63 0.37 3.13
N ALA A 50 2.89 0.49 3.57
CA ALA A 50 4.02 -0.23 2.98
C ALA A 50 3.85 -1.76 3.07
N THR A 51 3.18 -2.23 4.11
CA THR A 51 2.85 -3.65 4.29
C THR A 51 1.59 -4.07 3.52
N ALA A 52 0.77 -3.13 3.06
CA ALA A 52 -0.51 -3.42 2.40
C ALA A 52 -0.37 -3.81 0.92
N VAL A 53 0.83 -3.73 0.34
CA VAL A 53 1.14 -4.35 -0.96
C VAL A 53 1.43 -5.84 -0.76
N ARG A 54 0.46 -6.58 -0.22
CA ARG A 54 0.44 -8.06 -0.29
C ARG A 54 -0.69 -8.47 -1.22
N GLY A 55 -0.59 -8.02 -2.46
CA GLY A 55 -1.47 -8.46 -3.52
C GLY A 55 -1.27 -9.95 -3.81
N VAL A 56 -2.29 -10.58 -4.40
CA VAL A 56 -2.13 -11.89 -5.03
C VAL A 56 -1.45 -11.66 -6.38
N VAL A 57 -0.26 -12.21 -6.57
CA VAL A 57 0.42 -12.21 -7.86
C VAL A 57 0.03 -13.49 -8.58
N LEU A 58 -0.59 -13.34 -9.74
CA LEU A 58 -0.90 -14.44 -10.63
C LEU A 58 0.35 -14.75 -11.48
N VAL A 59 0.89 -15.95 -11.33
CA VAL A 59 2.00 -16.44 -12.16
C VAL A 59 1.40 -17.29 -13.28
N VAL A 60 1.51 -16.82 -14.52
CA VAL A 60 1.08 -17.52 -15.75
C VAL A 60 2.32 -17.86 -16.56
N ASP A 61 3.00 -18.93 -16.15
CA ASP A 61 4.17 -19.47 -16.84
C ASP A 61 3.96 -20.99 -17.02
N ASP A 62 4.11 -21.50 -18.23
CA ASP A 62 3.92 -22.90 -18.58
C ASP A 62 5.15 -23.77 -18.24
N ASP A 63 6.32 -23.16 -17.99
CA ASP A 63 7.48 -23.86 -17.46
C ASP A 63 7.40 -23.95 -15.92
N PRO A 64 7.28 -25.17 -15.35
CA PRO A 64 7.20 -25.34 -13.90
C PRO A 64 8.45 -24.82 -13.16
N ARG A 65 9.63 -24.83 -13.81
CA ARG A 65 10.87 -24.36 -13.18
C ARG A 65 10.87 -22.85 -13.00
N VAL A 66 10.32 -22.12 -13.96
CA VAL A 66 10.23 -20.65 -13.88
C VAL A 66 9.17 -20.27 -12.85
N ARG A 67 8.06 -21.01 -12.80
CA ARG A 67 7.01 -20.84 -11.79
C ARG A 67 7.55 -21.03 -10.37
N ASP A 68 8.32 -22.08 -10.11
CA ASP A 68 8.89 -22.35 -8.79
C ASP A 68 9.83 -21.21 -8.34
N VAL A 69 10.71 -20.74 -9.23
CA VAL A 69 11.61 -19.61 -8.94
C VAL A 69 10.83 -18.32 -8.66
N LEU A 70 9.80 -18.04 -9.46
CA LEU A 70 8.97 -16.85 -9.28
C LEU A 70 8.16 -16.95 -7.99
N GLU A 71 7.61 -18.11 -7.65
CA GLU A 71 6.86 -18.34 -6.42
C GLU A 71 7.70 -18.08 -5.18
N ASP A 72 8.92 -18.62 -5.13
CA ASP A 72 9.87 -18.39 -4.03
C ASP A 72 10.22 -16.90 -3.87
N VAL A 73 10.50 -16.21 -4.99
CA VAL A 73 10.83 -14.78 -4.96
C VAL A 73 9.64 -13.94 -4.50
N ILE A 74 8.45 -14.23 -5.00
CA ILE A 74 7.22 -13.47 -4.71
C ILE A 74 6.80 -13.68 -3.24
N LEU A 75 6.88 -14.91 -2.73
CA LEU A 75 6.63 -15.24 -1.33
C LEU A 75 7.66 -14.56 -0.41
N ALA A 76 8.94 -14.56 -0.79
CA ALA A 76 10.00 -13.89 -0.01
C ALA A 76 9.80 -12.37 0.09
N GLN A 77 9.17 -11.75 -0.92
CA GLN A 77 8.78 -10.33 -0.89
C GLN A 77 7.46 -10.08 -0.12
N GLY A 78 6.86 -11.12 0.45
CA GLY A 78 5.66 -11.05 1.29
C GLY A 78 4.34 -11.05 0.52
N TYR A 79 4.36 -11.28 -0.79
CA TYR A 79 3.15 -11.38 -1.61
C TYR A 79 2.54 -12.78 -1.51
N ARG A 80 1.26 -12.91 -1.87
CA ARG A 80 0.60 -14.22 -2.02
C ARG A 80 0.69 -14.64 -3.48
N VAL A 81 1.00 -15.90 -3.75
CA VAL A 81 1.05 -16.43 -5.13
C VAL A 81 -0.25 -17.15 -5.43
N ALA A 82 -0.84 -16.87 -6.59
CA ALA A 82 -1.83 -17.73 -7.23
C ALA A 82 -1.17 -18.29 -8.51
N ALA A 83 -0.92 -19.58 -8.55
CA ALA A 83 -0.41 -20.24 -9.74
C ALA A 83 -1.61 -20.74 -10.57
N VAL A 84 -1.64 -20.42 -11.86
CA VAL A 84 -2.60 -21.01 -12.81
C VAL A 84 -1.81 -21.75 -13.88
N GLY A 85 -2.13 -23.03 -14.06
CA GLY A 85 -1.32 -23.96 -14.87
C GLY A 85 -1.46 -23.81 -16.38
N SER A 86 -2.54 -23.20 -16.88
CA SER A 86 -2.77 -22.92 -18.29
C SER A 86 -4.01 -22.02 -18.50
N GLY A 87 -4.13 -21.42 -19.69
CA GLY A 87 -5.14 -20.41 -20.04
C GLY A 87 -6.63 -20.80 -20.00
N GLU A 88 -6.99 -22.00 -19.53
CA GLU A 88 -8.40 -22.41 -19.39
C GLU A 88 -9.03 -22.06 -18.02
N GLU A 89 -8.23 -21.76 -16.99
CA GLU A 89 -8.74 -21.52 -15.63
C GLU A 89 -8.97 -20.03 -15.29
N GLY A 90 -8.65 -19.11 -16.20
CA GLY A 90 -8.72 -17.64 -15.97
C GLY A 90 -10.12 -17.00 -16.03
N ARG A 91 -11.21 -17.76 -15.88
CA ARG A 91 -12.59 -17.24 -16.03
C ARG A 91 -13.36 -16.98 -14.71
N GLY A 92 -12.72 -17.07 -13.55
CA GLY A 92 -13.40 -17.06 -12.26
C GLY A 92 -12.80 -16.21 -11.14
N ILE A 93 -12.19 -15.06 -11.45
CA ILE A 93 -11.78 -14.05 -10.46
C ILE A 93 -12.30 -12.66 -10.82
#